data_AF-A0A922FXC3-F1
#
_entry.id   AF-A0A922FXC3-F1
#
_cell.length_a   1.000
_cell.length_b   1.000
_cell.length_c   1.000
_cell.angle_alpha   90.00
_cell.angle_beta   90.00
_cell.angle_gamma   90.00
#
_symmetry.space_group_name_H-M   'P 1'
#
loop_
_entity.id
_entity.type
_entity.pdbx_description
1 polymer ?
#
loop_
_entity_poly.entity_id
_entity_poly.type
_entity_poly.pdbx_seq_one_letter_code
_entity_poly.pdbx_strand_id
1 'polypeptide(L)'
;MEQPGKKVYLTAPPLCPFPNIWMKGALQTGLFDYVWVQFYNSKTVSIPVPDHIGKLVHAWKQWTSNIPETEIFLGLPAAPEAAASGFIPAAVLTSKVLPAIKTSAKCWGVMLWSTYYDDQTGYSSSIRSHV
;
A
#
# COMPACT_ATOMS: atom_id res chain seq x y z
N MET A 1 28.54 29.76 2.64
CA MET A 1 28.37 28.46 1.95
C MET A 1 27.47 27.62 2.85
N GLU A 2 26.19 27.48 2.51
CA GLU A 2 25.32 26.53 3.21
C GLU A 2 25.88 25.13 2.97
N GLN A 3 26.13 24.38 4.04
CA GLN A 3 26.42 22.96 3.87
C GLN A 3 25.15 22.30 3.32
N PRO A 4 25.26 21.40 2.32
CA PRO A 4 24.10 20.63 1.88
C PRO A 4 23.54 19.90 3.11
N GLY A 5 22.31 20.26 3.51
CA GLY A 5 21.63 19.59 4.61
C GLY A 5 21.49 18.09 4.30
N LYS A 6 21.56 17.25 5.33
CA LYS A 6 21.25 15.82 5.17
C LYS A 6 19.82 15.66 4.68
N LYS A 7 19.60 14.88 3.61
CA LYS A 7 18.25 14.60 3.10
C LYS A 7 17.40 13.95 4.20
N VAL A 8 16.24 14.52 4.46
CA VAL A 8 15.21 13.94 5.33
C VAL A 8 14.15 13.33 4.42
N TYR A 9 13.89 12.03 4.57
CA TYR A 9 12.86 11.34 3.82
C TYR A 9 11.50 11.50 4.50
N LEU A 10 10.48 11.80 3.72
CA LEU A 10 9.11 11.95 4.20
C LEU A 10 8.26 10.76 3.72
N THR A 11 7.58 10.11 4.65
CA THR A 11 6.68 8.99 4.35
C THR A 11 5.30 9.16 4.95
N ALA A 12 4.30 8.52 4.35
CA ALA A 12 2.91 8.63 4.75
C ALA A 12 2.16 7.27 4.69
N PRO A 13 1.45 6.88 5.77
CA PRO A 13 0.51 5.75 5.79
C PRO A 13 -0.97 6.16 5.68
N PRO A 14 -1.47 6.73 4.57
CA PRO A 14 -2.89 7.05 4.48
C PRO A 14 -3.75 5.78 4.42
N LEU A 15 -4.93 5.81 5.05
CA LEU A 15 -6.00 4.85 4.75
C LEU A 15 -6.43 4.96 3.28
N CYS A 16 -6.81 3.83 2.67
CA CYS A 16 -7.12 3.69 1.25
C CYS A 16 -8.18 4.64 0.65
N PRO A 17 -9.26 5.07 1.33
CA PRO A 17 -10.24 5.94 0.67
C PRO A 17 -9.58 7.18 0.08
N PHE A 18 -9.68 7.36 -1.23
CA PHE A 18 -9.12 8.51 -1.94
C PHE A 18 -10.20 9.57 -2.21
N PRO A 19 -9.94 10.87 -1.95
CA PRO A 19 -8.77 11.39 -1.25
C PRO A 19 -8.80 11.06 0.25
N ASN A 20 -7.64 10.82 0.86
CA ASN A 20 -7.57 10.58 2.30
C ASN A 20 -7.91 11.87 3.06
N ILE A 21 -9.00 11.88 3.83
CA ILE A 21 -9.55 13.09 4.47
C ILE A 21 -8.57 13.76 5.45
N TRP A 22 -7.67 12.99 6.06
CA TRP A 22 -6.72 13.49 7.06
C TRP A 22 -5.41 13.97 6.42
N MET A 23 -5.03 13.37 5.28
CA MET A 23 -3.71 13.57 4.67
C MET A 23 -3.76 14.27 3.31
N LYS A 24 -4.95 14.59 2.78
CA LYS A 24 -5.12 15.20 1.44
C LYS A 24 -4.21 16.42 1.23
N GLY A 25 -4.22 17.38 2.15
CA GLY A 25 -3.42 18.59 2.03
C GLY A 25 -1.91 18.31 1.98
N ALA A 26 -1.43 17.42 2.85
CA ALA A 26 -0.03 17.03 2.90
C ALA A 26 0.39 16.25 1.64
N LEU A 27 -0.42 15.28 1.19
CA LEU A 27 -0.13 14.47 -0.01
C LEU A 27 -0.05 15.32 -1.29
N GLN A 28 -0.82 16.41 -1.35
CA GLN A 28 -0.82 17.33 -2.48
C GLN A 28 0.41 18.24 -2.56
N THR A 29 1.23 18.31 -1.49
CA THR A 29 2.48 19.09 -1.51
C THR A 29 3.54 18.49 -2.43
N GLY A 30 3.45 17.19 -2.75
CA GLY A 30 4.48 16.47 -3.51
C GLY A 30 5.81 16.29 -2.76
N LEU A 31 5.83 16.51 -1.44
CA LEU A 31 7.04 16.40 -0.62
C LEU A 31 7.32 14.98 -0.10
N PHE A 32 6.36 14.05 -0.23
CA PHE A 32 6.55 12.67 0.23
C PHE A 32 7.37 11.86 -0.77
N ASP A 33 8.45 11.24 -0.30
CA ASP A 33 9.25 10.30 -1.08
C ASP A 33 8.52 8.95 -1.24
N TYR A 34 7.90 8.46 -0.15
CA TYR A 34 7.26 7.14 -0.11
C TYR A 34 5.86 7.21 0.51
N VAL A 35 4.87 6.59 -0.13
CA VAL A 35 3.50 6.49 0.41
C VAL A 35 3.09 5.03 0.46
N TRP A 36 2.84 4.49 1.66
CA TRP A 36 2.32 3.13 1.85
C TRP A 36 0.84 3.17 2.19
N VAL A 37 -0.01 3.09 1.16
CA VAL A 37 -1.46 3.20 1.30
C VAL A 37 -1.99 1.95 2.01
N GLN A 38 -2.74 2.11 3.09
CA GLN A 38 -3.30 0.99 3.86
C GLN A 38 -4.57 0.45 3.20
N PHE A 39 -4.49 -0.69 2.51
CA PHE A 39 -5.62 -1.37 1.84
C PHE A 39 -6.41 -2.32 2.75
N TYR A 40 -6.38 -2.07 4.06
CA TYR A 40 -7.05 -2.85 5.10
C TYR A 40 -7.83 -1.94 6.05
N ASN A 41 -8.73 -2.52 6.86
CA ASN A 41 -9.57 -1.80 7.83
C ASN A 41 -10.42 -0.65 7.25
N SER A 42 -10.73 -0.68 5.96
CA SER A 42 -11.52 0.36 5.27
C SER A 42 -12.77 -0.23 4.65
N LYS A 43 -13.94 -0.02 5.27
CA LYS A 43 -15.24 -0.60 4.83
C LYS A 43 -15.55 -0.43 3.33
N THR A 44 -15.02 0.60 2.68
CA THR A 44 -15.20 0.88 1.25
C THR A 44 -14.34 -0.01 0.33
N VAL A 45 -13.27 -0.62 0.84
CA VAL A 45 -12.28 -1.41 0.08
C VAL A 45 -12.04 -2.81 0.68
N SER A 46 -12.35 -3.03 1.96
CA SER A 46 -12.07 -4.25 2.73
C SER A 46 -13.29 -5.16 3.00
N ILE A 47 -14.19 -5.28 2.02
CA ILE A 47 -15.29 -6.29 1.98
C ILE A 47 -14.67 -7.72 1.73
N PRO A 48 -15.39 -8.86 1.82
CA PRO A 48 -14.80 -10.21 1.59
C PRO A 48 -14.60 -10.63 0.12
N VAL A 49 -13.50 -11.34 -0.18
CA VAL A 49 -13.15 -11.99 -1.47
C VAL A 49 -14.31 -12.88 -1.98
N PRO A 50 -14.64 -12.94 -3.29
CA PRO A 50 -13.84 -12.59 -4.48
C PRO A 50 -14.00 -11.18 -5.07
N ASP A 51 -14.96 -10.39 -4.61
CA ASP A 51 -15.30 -9.06 -5.20
C ASP A 51 -14.28 -7.93 -4.90
N HIS A 52 -13.11 -8.27 -4.35
CA HIS A 52 -12.13 -7.32 -3.80
C HIS A 52 -11.08 -6.82 -4.76
N ILE A 53 -10.69 -7.66 -5.73
CA ILE A 53 -9.53 -7.35 -6.58
C ILE A 53 -9.85 -6.16 -7.49
N GLY A 54 -11.04 -6.11 -8.08
CA GLY A 54 -11.47 -4.98 -8.91
C GLY A 54 -11.53 -3.66 -8.13
N LYS A 55 -12.05 -3.68 -6.90
CA LYS A 55 -12.12 -2.50 -6.02
C LYS A 55 -10.73 -2.03 -5.59
N LEU A 56 -9.85 -2.95 -5.21
CA LEU A 56 -8.46 -2.65 -4.88
C LEU A 56 -7.74 -2.03 -6.07
N VAL A 57 -7.82 -2.65 -7.25
CA VAL A 57 -7.17 -2.13 -8.48
C VAL A 57 -7.75 -0.77 -8.87
N HIS A 58 -9.06 -0.55 -8.72
CA HIS A 58 -9.67 0.75 -8.94
C HIS A 58 -9.14 1.80 -7.97
N ALA A 59 -9.09 1.51 -6.67
CA ALA A 59 -8.55 2.41 -5.67
C ALA A 59 -7.04 2.68 -5.90
N TRP A 60 -6.27 1.66 -6.26
CA TRP A 60 -4.86 1.79 -6.64
C TRP A 60 -4.65 2.76 -7.82
N LYS A 61 -5.52 2.68 -8.84
CA LYS A 61 -5.50 3.65 -9.95
C LYS A 61 -5.76 5.07 -9.46
N GLN A 62 -6.71 5.29 -8.54
CA GLN A 62 -6.93 6.63 -7.95
C GLN A 62 -5.66 7.16 -7.26
N TRP A 63 -4.99 6.34 -6.45
CA TRP A 63 -3.75 6.75 -5.76
C TRP A 63 -2.62 7.08 -6.75
N THR A 64 -2.36 6.17 -7.69
CA THR A 64 -1.23 6.33 -8.64
C THR A 64 -1.45 7.44 -9.67
N SER A 65 -2.70 7.73 -10.06
CA SER A 65 -3.01 8.80 -11.01
C SER A 65 -3.02 10.21 -10.38
N ASN A 66 -3.30 10.34 -9.08
CA ASN A 66 -3.60 11.65 -8.48
C ASN A 66 -2.51 12.17 -7.51
N ILE A 67 -1.48 11.39 -7.18
CA ILE A 67 -0.37 11.84 -6.34
C ILE A 67 0.86 12.16 -7.18
N PRO A 68 1.44 13.37 -7.08
CA PRO A 68 2.61 13.77 -7.85
C PRO A 68 3.87 13.01 -7.40
N GLU A 69 4.64 12.48 -8.35
CA GLU A 69 6.03 12.00 -8.22
C GLU A 69 6.43 11.31 -6.90
N THR A 70 5.59 10.39 -6.41
CA THR A 70 5.86 9.59 -5.20
C THR A 70 5.89 8.11 -5.53
N GLU A 71 6.79 7.38 -4.88
CA GLU A 71 6.81 5.92 -4.90
C GLU A 71 5.71 5.37 -3.97
N ILE A 72 4.82 4.55 -4.53
CA ILE A 72 3.64 4.06 -3.83
C ILE A 72 3.78 2.57 -3.54
N PHE A 73 3.54 2.21 -2.28
CA PHE A 73 3.56 0.84 -1.76
C PHE A 73 2.14 0.39 -1.42
N LEU A 74 1.84 -0.87 -1.73
CA LEU A 74 0.59 -1.53 -1.33
C LEU A 74 0.69 -1.97 0.13
N GLY A 75 0.00 -1.28 1.05
CA GLY A 75 -0.03 -1.64 2.47
C GLY A 75 -1.04 -2.75 2.77
N LEU A 76 -0.57 -3.86 3.35
CA LEU A 76 -1.34 -5.07 3.63
C LEU A 76 -1.11 -5.60 5.06
N PRO A 77 -2.10 -6.28 5.66
CA PRO A 77 -1.88 -7.06 6.88
C PRO A 77 -1.02 -8.30 6.57
N ALA A 78 -0.06 -8.61 7.43
CA ALA A 78 0.79 -9.81 7.30
C ALA A 78 0.11 -11.11 7.78
N ALA A 79 -1.03 -10.99 8.46
CA ALA A 79 -1.85 -12.12 8.90
C ALA A 79 -3.34 -11.74 8.93
N PRO A 80 -4.27 -12.70 8.85
CA PRO A 80 -5.70 -12.47 9.05
C PRO A 80 -6.01 -11.73 10.36
N GLU A 81 -5.27 -12.04 11.43
CA GLU A 81 -5.45 -11.49 12.77
C GLU A 81 -4.85 -10.08 12.92
N ALA A 82 -4.03 -9.64 11.96
CA ALA A 82 -3.33 -8.36 12.02
C ALA A 82 -4.23 -7.15 11.72
N ALA A 83 -5.41 -7.39 11.15
CA ALA A 83 -6.38 -6.35 10.82
C ALA A 83 -7.80 -6.92 10.93
N ALA A 84 -8.78 -6.07 11.20
CA ALA A 84 -10.18 -6.47 11.23
C ALA A 84 -10.71 -6.91 9.85
N SER A 85 -10.07 -6.46 8.76
CA SER A 85 -10.43 -6.83 7.39
C SER A 85 -9.32 -6.46 6.39
N GLY A 86 -9.33 -7.08 5.21
CA GLY A 86 -8.43 -6.73 4.10
C GLY A 86 -7.16 -7.58 3.99
N PHE A 87 -7.07 -8.69 4.74
CA PHE A 87 -6.02 -9.69 4.51
C PHE A 87 -6.19 -10.33 3.13
N ILE A 88 -5.08 -10.46 2.40
CA ILE A 88 -5.04 -11.09 1.08
C ILE A 88 -4.12 -12.32 1.18
N PRO A 89 -4.58 -13.54 0.88
CA PRO A 89 -3.70 -14.70 0.84
C PRO A 89 -2.55 -14.51 -0.17
N ALA A 90 -1.34 -14.98 0.17
CA ALA A 90 -0.15 -14.80 -0.67
C ALA A 90 -0.38 -15.26 -2.13
N ALA A 91 -1.01 -16.42 -2.33
CA ALA A 91 -1.33 -16.93 -3.67
C ALA A 91 -2.24 -16.00 -4.48
N VAL A 92 -3.19 -15.30 -3.83
CA VAL A 92 -4.08 -14.32 -4.49
C VAL A 92 -3.32 -13.03 -4.78
N LEU A 93 -2.48 -12.58 -3.84
CA LEU A 93 -1.64 -11.40 -4.03
C LEU A 93 -0.72 -11.57 -5.25
N THR A 94 0.00 -12.70 -5.34
CA THR A 94 0.98 -12.95 -6.40
C THR A 94 0.35 -13.25 -7.76
N SER A 95 -0.74 -14.02 -7.80
CA SER A 95 -1.34 -14.42 -9.08
C SER A 95 -2.32 -13.41 -9.68
N LYS A 96 -2.92 -12.53 -8.87
CA LYS A 96 -3.99 -11.62 -9.33
C LYS A 96 -3.73 -10.15 -9.05
N VAL A 97 -3.27 -9.80 -7.85
CA VAL A 97 -3.16 -8.39 -7.44
C VAL A 97 -1.89 -7.75 -7.97
N LEU A 98 -0.71 -8.31 -7.68
CA LEU A 98 0.58 -7.76 -8.13
C LEU A 98 0.64 -7.58 -9.65
N PRO A 99 0.21 -8.55 -10.50
CA PRO A 99 0.20 -8.36 -11.95
C PRO A 99 -0.68 -7.19 -12.40
N ALA A 100 -1.79 -6.91 -11.70
CA ALA A 100 -2.70 -5.82 -12.06
C ALA A 100 -2.14 -4.43 -11.65
N ILE A 101 -1.50 -4.32 -10.49
CA ILE A 101 -1.04 -3.03 -9.95
C ILE A 101 0.35 -2.61 -10.42
N LYS A 102 1.23 -3.58 -10.75
CA LYS A 102 2.58 -3.35 -11.29
C LYS A 102 2.60 -2.74 -12.70
N THR A 103 1.42 -2.57 -13.32
CA THR A 103 1.26 -1.81 -14.56
C THR A 103 1.55 -0.31 -14.39
N SER A 104 1.53 0.20 -13.15
CA SER A 104 1.88 1.58 -12.85
C SER A 104 3.37 1.72 -12.50
N ALA A 105 4.06 2.68 -13.13
CA ALA A 105 5.46 3.01 -12.81
C ALA A 105 5.67 3.53 -11.38
N LYS A 106 4.59 3.91 -10.68
CA LYS A 106 4.63 4.32 -9.27
C LYS A 106 4.50 3.15 -8.30
N CYS A 107 4.31 1.92 -8.77
CA CYS A 107 4.27 0.74 -7.93
C CYS A 107 5.68 0.30 -7.52
N TRP A 108 6.06 0.55 -6.26
CA TRP A 108 7.41 0.26 -5.77
C TRP A 108 7.52 -0.92 -4.81
N GLY A 109 6.39 -1.43 -4.31
CA GLY A 109 6.40 -2.65 -3.52
C GLY A 109 5.19 -2.82 -2.62
N VAL A 110 5.40 -3.59 -1.56
CA VAL A 110 4.40 -3.92 -0.54
C VAL A 110 4.91 -3.45 0.82
N MET A 111 4.02 -2.89 1.64
CA MET A 111 4.25 -2.62 3.06
C MET A 111 3.43 -3.61 3.87
N LEU A 112 4.02 -4.20 4.91
CA LEU A 112 3.36 -5.19 5.76
C LEU A 112 3.13 -4.67 7.17
N TRP A 113 1.89 -4.77 7.62
CA TRP A 113 1.49 -4.59 9.01
C TRP A 113 1.26 -5.97 9.66
N SER A 114 2.14 -6.46 10.53
CA SER A 114 3.42 -5.91 10.98
C SER A 114 4.43 -7.04 11.15
N THR A 115 5.70 -6.73 11.47
CA THR A 115 6.76 -7.72 11.69
C THR A 115 6.35 -8.84 12.65
N TYR A 116 5.65 -8.52 13.75
CA TYR A 116 5.18 -9.51 14.72
C TYR A 116 4.34 -10.62 14.07
N TYR A 117 3.42 -10.24 13.17
CA TYR A 117 2.56 -11.19 12.47
C TYR A 117 3.31 -11.88 11.32
N ASP A 118 4.18 -11.15 10.63
CA ASP A 118 5.00 -11.69 9.54
C ASP A 118 5.96 -12.80 10.02
N ASP A 119 6.58 -12.63 11.19
CA ASP A 119 7.46 -13.63 11.80
C ASP A 119 6.72 -14.94 12.13
N GLN A 120 5.42 -14.86 12.42
CA GLN A 120 4.59 -16.02 12.73
C GLN A 120 4.06 -16.74 11.49
N THR A 121 3.69 -15.98 10.45
CA THR A 121 3.02 -16.53 9.26
C THR A 121 3.97 -16.77 8.09
N GLY A 122 5.15 -16.13 8.08
CA GLY A 122 6.08 -16.15 6.95
C GLY A 122 5.52 -15.49 5.69
N TYR A 123 4.65 -14.48 5.86
CA TYR A 123 3.95 -13.85 4.74
C TYR A 123 4.91 -13.20 3.74
N SER A 124 5.89 -12.43 4.21
CA SER A 124 6.93 -11.81 3.39
C SER A 124 7.74 -12.86 2.64
N SER A 125 8.11 -13.96 3.31
CA SER A 125 8.84 -15.07 2.68
C SER A 125 8.06 -15.68 1.52
N SER A 126 6.73 -15.74 1.63
CA SER A 126 5.84 -16.27 0.58
C SER A 126 5.69 -15.36 -0.64
N ILE A 127 5.97 -14.05 -0.50
CA ILE A 127 5.76 -13.05 -1.56
C ILE A 127 7.06 -12.42 -2.07
N ARG A 128 8.19 -12.62 -1.38
CA ARG A 128 9.48 -11.95 -1.62
C ARG A 128 9.95 -12.00 -3.07
N SER A 129 9.80 -13.13 -3.76
CA SER A 129 10.24 -13.28 -5.16
C SER A 129 9.34 -12.60 -6.19
N HIS A 130 8.19 -12.09 -5.76
CA HIS A 130 7.18 -11.48 -6.63
C HIS A 130 7.07 -9.97 -6.45
N VAL A 131 7.64 -9.41 -5.40
CA VAL A 131 7.59 -7.96 -5.10
C VAL A 131 8.77 -7.25 -5.72
#